data_AF-A0A1R4FBG6-F1
#
_entry.id   AF-A0A1R4FBG6-F1
#
_cell.length_a   1.000
_cell.length_b   1.000
_cell.length_c   1.000
_cell.angle_alpha   90.00
_cell.angle_beta   90.00
_cell.angle_gamma   90.00
#
_symmetry.space_group_name_H-M   'P 1'
#
loop_
_entity.id
_entity.type
_entity.pdbx_description
1 polymer ?
#
loop_
_entity_poly.entity_id
_entity_poly.type
_entity_poly.pdbx_seq_one_letter_code
_entity_poly.pdbx_strand_id
1 'polypeptide(L)'
;MTVTALLLTALALAPMPEEQNTPPVAWVTRPAPTSDDFPPFAAAMGINGWVEVNCLATAEGLPNACTAMRARPDGLGFAQAAVRIVERARLTPAAPTALPEKRVFTVRVPFNASPFNTEEPTPWSGPTPNAAQMEGGRRFARRSVEPAIRLRRYWRLDQMPPEMRRTTEGWIAELFGNLETERQRQGLVMARVLALRGLDALPPKQPDDWSEAWTPQLREAGRDVFPRTPMIELRRRYCARYDCGPAALSADTTS
;
A
#
# COMPACT_ATOMS: atom_id res chain seq x y z
N MET A 1 -45.24 82.83 7.72
CA MET A 1 -44.22 81.91 7.19
C MET A 1 -44.29 80.63 8.01
N THR A 2 -44.99 79.61 7.52
CA THR A 2 -45.16 78.31 8.19
C THR A 2 -44.33 77.28 7.44
N VAL A 3 -43.35 76.69 8.11
CA VAL A 3 -42.45 75.67 7.54
C VAL A 3 -43.04 74.30 7.83
N THR A 4 -43.43 73.58 6.77
CA THR A 4 -43.94 72.21 6.82
C THR A 4 -42.76 71.24 6.83
N ALA A 5 -42.58 70.50 7.92
CA ALA A 5 -41.54 69.47 8.04
C ALA A 5 -42.03 68.15 7.41
N LEU A 6 -41.40 67.71 6.31
CA LEU A 6 -41.59 66.38 5.74
C LEU A 6 -40.80 65.36 6.59
N LEU A 7 -41.50 64.40 7.20
CA LEU A 7 -40.88 63.18 7.72
C LEU A 7 -40.57 62.24 6.55
N LEU A 8 -39.28 62.00 6.28
CA LEU A 8 -38.83 60.87 5.46
C LEU A 8 -38.68 59.63 6.34
N THR A 9 -39.52 58.64 6.12
CA THR A 9 -39.39 57.29 6.68
C THR A 9 -38.27 56.55 5.94
N ALA A 10 -37.13 56.36 6.60
CA ALA A 10 -36.08 55.48 6.12
C ALA A 10 -36.53 54.02 6.25
N LEU A 11 -36.78 53.34 5.12
CA LEU A 11 -36.91 51.89 5.10
C LEU A 11 -35.54 51.29 5.41
N ALA A 12 -35.39 50.70 6.60
CA ALA A 12 -34.24 49.88 6.93
C ALA A 12 -34.26 48.62 6.05
N LEU A 13 -33.34 48.51 5.09
CA LEU A 13 -33.04 47.25 4.44
C LEU A 13 -32.52 46.29 5.51
N ALA A 14 -33.29 45.27 5.85
CA ALA A 14 -32.78 44.16 6.63
C ALA A 14 -31.62 43.50 5.85
N PRO A 15 -30.47 43.21 6.49
CA PRO A 15 -29.40 42.46 5.85
C PRO A 15 -29.96 41.07 5.49
N MET A 16 -29.90 40.72 4.21
CA MET A 16 -30.21 39.36 3.78
C MET A 16 -29.22 38.39 4.46
N PRO A 17 -29.68 37.23 4.94
CA PRO A 17 -28.78 36.24 5.50
C PRO A 17 -27.80 35.83 4.41
N GLU A 18 -26.52 36.08 4.66
CA GLU A 18 -25.41 35.65 3.83
C GLU A 18 -25.49 34.13 3.76
N GLU A 19 -25.80 33.60 2.57
CA GLU A 19 -25.95 32.16 2.34
C GLU A 19 -24.61 31.50 2.67
N GLN A 20 -24.50 30.91 3.85
CA GLN A 20 -23.29 30.25 4.32
C GLN A 20 -22.91 29.18 3.31
N ASN A 21 -21.84 29.45 2.55
CA ASN A 21 -21.34 28.63 1.45
C ASN A 21 -20.70 27.33 1.98
N THR A 22 -21.53 26.51 2.63
CA THR A 22 -21.14 25.22 3.17
C THR A 22 -21.12 24.24 2.00
N PRO A 23 -20.00 23.55 1.73
CA PRO A 23 -19.96 22.58 0.66
C PRO A 23 -21.04 21.51 0.90
N PRO A 24 -21.82 21.13 -0.13
CA PRO A 24 -22.97 20.25 0.03
C PRO A 24 -22.60 18.83 0.51
N VAL A 25 -21.32 18.48 0.44
CA VAL A 25 -20.73 17.26 1.01
C VAL A 25 -19.46 17.65 1.77
N ALA A 26 -19.42 17.35 3.07
CA ALA A 26 -18.24 17.52 3.91
C ALA A 26 -17.92 16.24 4.69
N TRP A 27 -16.66 16.09 5.10
CA TRP A 27 -16.22 14.95 5.92
C TRP A 27 -16.75 15.08 7.35
N VAL A 28 -17.46 14.06 7.82
CA VAL A 28 -17.73 13.84 9.25
C VAL A 28 -16.60 13.01 9.84
N THR A 29 -16.25 11.91 9.17
CA THR A 29 -15.10 11.07 9.48
C THR A 29 -14.29 10.86 8.21
N ARG A 30 -13.05 11.35 8.21
CA ARG A 30 -12.14 11.12 7.08
C ARG A 30 -11.81 9.62 6.97
N PRO A 31 -11.69 9.08 5.76
CA PRO A 31 -11.25 7.70 5.60
C PRO A 31 -9.81 7.55 6.10
N ALA A 32 -9.55 6.51 6.89
CA ALA A 32 -8.21 6.16 7.35
C ALA A 32 -7.69 4.96 6.56
N PRO A 33 -6.50 5.03 5.93
CA PRO A 33 -5.88 3.87 5.29
C PRO A 33 -5.33 2.89 6.34
N THR A 34 -5.29 1.60 6.01
CA THR A 34 -4.57 0.57 6.75
C THR A 34 -3.37 0.09 5.92
N SER A 35 -2.48 -0.69 6.54
CA SER A 35 -1.33 -1.28 5.83
C SER A 35 -1.75 -2.12 4.63
N ASP A 36 -2.92 -2.76 4.69
CA ASP A 36 -3.42 -3.68 3.66
C ASP A 36 -3.99 -2.96 2.43
N ASP A 37 -4.19 -1.64 2.53
CA ASP A 37 -4.62 -0.85 1.39
C ASP A 37 -3.46 -0.51 0.44
N PHE A 38 -2.21 -0.48 0.93
CA PHE A 38 -1.09 -0.20 0.04
C PHE A 38 -0.84 -1.39 -0.90
N PRO A 39 -0.81 -1.20 -2.23
CA PRO A 39 -0.56 -2.32 -3.14
C PRO A 39 0.81 -2.98 -2.90
N PRO A 40 0.87 -4.31 -2.64
CA PRO A 40 2.11 -4.94 -2.16
C PRO A 40 3.30 -4.83 -3.10
N PHE A 41 3.09 -4.93 -4.42
CA PHE A 41 4.16 -4.73 -5.39
C PHE A 41 4.71 -3.30 -5.32
N ALA A 42 3.82 -2.29 -5.29
CA ALA A 42 4.22 -0.89 -5.20
C ALA A 42 4.97 -0.60 -3.88
N ALA A 43 4.50 -1.16 -2.77
CA ALA A 43 5.19 -1.07 -1.48
C ALA A 43 6.59 -1.69 -1.54
N ALA A 44 6.71 -2.92 -2.06
CA ALA A 44 7.99 -3.63 -2.18
C ALA A 44 8.98 -2.91 -3.10
N MET A 45 8.47 -2.24 -4.13
CA MET A 45 9.28 -1.47 -5.06
C MET A 45 9.52 -0.02 -4.59
N GLY A 46 8.87 0.49 -3.53
CA GLY A 46 8.97 1.90 -3.14
C GLY A 46 8.39 2.84 -4.22
N ILE A 47 7.24 2.47 -4.78
CA ILE A 47 6.53 3.25 -5.80
C ILE A 47 5.41 4.03 -5.12
N ASN A 48 5.46 5.35 -5.26
CA ASN A 48 4.37 6.23 -4.83
C ASN A 48 3.24 6.19 -5.84
N GLY A 49 2.07 6.65 -5.41
CA GLY A 49 0.97 6.85 -6.34
C GLY A 49 -0.06 7.82 -5.83
N TRP A 50 -1.04 8.11 -6.68
CA TRP A 50 -2.26 8.80 -6.28
C TRP A 50 -3.42 8.36 -7.16
N VAL A 51 -4.62 8.51 -6.62
CA VAL A 51 -5.87 8.20 -7.34
C VAL A 51 -6.87 9.32 -7.13
N GLU A 52 -7.51 9.76 -8.21
CA GLU A 52 -8.73 10.55 -8.15
C GLU A 52 -9.93 9.61 -8.13
N VAL A 53 -10.72 9.68 -7.07
CA VAL A 53 -11.94 8.89 -6.87
C VAL A 53 -13.13 9.83 -6.92
N ASN A 54 -14.11 9.50 -7.75
CA ASN A 54 -15.40 10.17 -7.82
C ASN A 54 -16.44 9.30 -7.12
N CYS A 55 -17.27 9.89 -6.26
CA CYS A 55 -18.28 9.18 -5.49
C CYS A 55 -19.59 9.98 -5.43
N LEU A 56 -20.67 9.28 -5.09
CA LEU A 56 -21.95 9.87 -4.71
C LEU A 56 -22.17 9.70 -3.21
N ALA A 57 -22.49 10.77 -2.50
CA ALA A 57 -22.93 10.68 -1.11
C ALA A 57 -24.40 10.23 -1.04
N THR A 58 -24.71 9.20 -0.25
CA THR A 58 -26.10 8.82 0.07
C THR A 58 -26.78 9.90 0.91
N ALA A 59 -28.10 9.82 1.09
CA ALA A 59 -28.81 10.79 1.91
C ALA A 59 -28.35 10.73 3.38
N GLU A 60 -27.91 9.55 3.82
CA GLU A 60 -27.41 9.25 5.16
C GLU A 60 -25.93 9.61 5.36
N GLY A 61 -25.26 10.18 4.34
CA GLY A 61 -23.86 10.58 4.45
C GLY A 61 -22.87 9.42 4.28
N LEU A 62 -23.23 8.39 3.49
CA LEU A 62 -22.31 7.30 3.13
C LEU A 62 -21.75 7.51 1.72
N PRO A 63 -20.47 7.22 1.47
CA PRO A 63 -19.97 7.10 0.10
C PRO A 63 -20.63 5.92 -0.63
N ASN A 64 -21.04 6.14 -1.87
CA ASN A 64 -21.62 5.13 -2.75
C ASN A 64 -21.19 5.39 -4.20
N ALA A 65 -21.33 4.38 -5.07
CA ALA A 65 -20.99 4.44 -6.50
C ALA A 65 -19.58 5.00 -6.77
N CYS A 66 -18.64 4.70 -5.87
CA CYS A 66 -17.28 5.21 -5.94
C CYS A 66 -16.52 4.58 -7.11
N THR A 67 -15.97 5.43 -7.98
CA THR A 67 -15.21 5.03 -9.17
C THR A 67 -13.87 5.74 -9.18
N ALA A 68 -12.79 4.98 -9.38
CA ALA A 68 -11.48 5.55 -9.64
C ALA A 68 -11.47 6.12 -11.06
N MET A 69 -11.35 7.44 -11.17
CA MET A 69 -11.35 8.15 -12.45
C MET A 69 -9.97 8.11 -13.10
N ARG A 70 -8.93 8.23 -12.28
CA ARG A 70 -7.54 8.25 -12.73
C ARG A 70 -6.63 7.74 -11.61
N ALA A 71 -5.69 6.87 -11.96
CA ALA A 71 -4.61 6.43 -11.09
C ALA A 71 -3.25 6.70 -11.75
N ARG A 72 -2.24 7.03 -10.94
CA ARG A 72 -0.86 7.15 -11.37
C ARG A 72 0.08 6.56 -10.32
N PRO A 73 0.95 5.59 -10.66
CA PRO A 73 0.90 4.77 -11.88
C PRO A 73 -0.38 3.94 -11.98
N ASP A 74 -0.84 3.67 -13.20
CA ASP A 74 -2.00 2.82 -13.42
C ASP A 74 -1.62 1.32 -13.40
N GLY A 75 -2.57 0.44 -13.14
CA GLY A 75 -2.38 -1.01 -13.20
C GLY A 75 -1.62 -1.62 -12.00
N LEU A 76 -1.26 -0.82 -11.00
CA LEU A 76 -0.58 -1.30 -9.78
C LEU A 76 -1.51 -1.65 -8.62
N GLY A 77 -2.83 -1.51 -8.78
CA GLY A 77 -3.82 -1.77 -7.73
C GLY A 77 -4.19 -0.55 -6.87
N PHE A 78 -3.59 0.62 -7.13
CA PHE A 78 -3.91 1.86 -6.43
C PHE A 78 -5.38 2.25 -6.58
N ALA A 79 -5.95 2.10 -7.78
CA ALA A 79 -7.33 2.46 -8.08
C ALA A 79 -8.32 1.73 -7.15
N GLN A 80 -8.21 0.40 -7.05
CA GLN A 80 -9.07 -0.42 -6.21
C GLN A 80 -8.82 -0.14 -4.73
N ALA A 81 -7.58 0.13 -4.33
CA ALA A 81 -7.26 0.51 -2.96
C ALA A 81 -7.89 1.85 -2.55
N ALA A 82 -7.80 2.87 -3.40
CA ALA A 82 -8.35 4.19 -3.13
C ALA A 82 -9.87 4.15 -2.95
N VAL A 83 -10.58 3.39 -3.79
CA VAL A 83 -12.03 3.19 -3.65
C VAL A 83 -12.37 2.58 -2.29
N ARG A 84 -11.70 1.48 -1.90
CA ARG A 84 -11.92 0.85 -0.58
C ARG A 84 -11.63 1.77 0.59
N ILE A 85 -10.59 2.60 0.49
CA ILE A 85 -10.27 3.61 1.51
C ILE A 85 -11.44 4.59 1.63
N VAL A 86 -11.87 5.19 0.52
CA VAL A 86 -12.91 6.22 0.51
C VAL A 86 -14.26 5.68 1.00
N GLU A 87 -14.62 4.44 0.66
CA GLU A 87 -15.86 3.78 1.10
C GLU A 87 -15.98 3.63 2.63
N ARG A 88 -14.87 3.71 3.38
CA ARG A 88 -14.89 3.67 4.86
C ARG A 88 -15.19 5.03 5.50
N ALA A 89 -15.31 6.11 4.72
CA ALA A 89 -15.58 7.44 5.25
C ALA A 89 -17.01 7.62 5.79
N ARG A 90 -17.21 8.73 6.50
CA ARG A 90 -18.54 9.29 6.81
C ARG A 90 -18.60 10.74 6.37
N LEU A 91 -19.71 11.11 5.74
CA LEU A 91 -19.97 12.41 5.18
C LEU A 91 -21.14 13.07 5.90
N THR A 92 -21.32 14.37 5.68
CA THR A 92 -22.53 15.08 6.11
C THR A 92 -23.75 14.44 5.42
N PRO A 93 -24.82 14.13 6.17
CA PRO A 93 -26.09 13.75 5.57
C PRO A 93 -26.57 14.82 4.61
N ALA A 94 -27.14 14.42 3.48
CA ALA A 94 -27.66 15.37 2.52
C ALA A 94 -29.02 15.91 2.98
N ALA A 95 -29.36 17.13 2.59
CA ALA A 95 -30.71 17.64 2.78
C ALA A 95 -31.72 16.74 2.05
N PRO A 96 -32.94 16.52 2.60
CA PRO A 96 -33.92 15.60 2.01
C PRO A 96 -34.30 15.90 0.54
N THR A 97 -34.16 17.16 0.12
CA THR A 97 -34.48 17.63 -1.24
C THR A 97 -33.24 17.77 -2.14
N ALA A 98 -32.06 17.37 -1.66
CA ALA A 98 -30.82 17.51 -2.41
C ALA A 98 -30.79 16.56 -3.61
N LEU A 99 -30.68 17.13 -4.81
CA LEU A 99 -30.52 16.38 -6.04
C LEU A 99 -29.17 15.62 -6.06
N PRO A 100 -29.07 14.45 -6.72
CA PRO A 100 -27.85 13.64 -6.77
C PRO A 100 -26.60 14.41 -7.21
N GLU A 101 -26.70 15.31 -8.18
CA GLU A 101 -25.57 16.09 -8.69
C GLU A 101 -24.92 17.00 -7.63
N LYS A 102 -25.69 17.45 -6.63
CA LYS A 102 -25.15 18.22 -5.49
C LYS A 102 -24.44 17.34 -4.48
N ARG A 103 -24.55 16.01 -4.59
CA ARG A 103 -23.98 15.01 -3.69
C ARG A 103 -22.79 14.27 -4.31
N VAL A 104 -22.40 14.64 -5.52
CA VAL A 104 -21.19 14.14 -6.17
C VAL A 104 -19.99 14.82 -5.53
N PHE A 105 -18.97 14.04 -5.21
CA PHE A 105 -17.70 14.57 -4.69
C PHE A 105 -16.52 13.81 -5.26
N THR A 106 -15.42 14.54 -5.48
CA THR A 106 -14.16 14.00 -5.95
C THR A 106 -13.11 14.15 -4.86
N VAL A 107 -12.34 13.09 -4.62
CA VAL A 107 -11.24 13.07 -3.65
C VAL A 107 -9.98 12.53 -4.30
N ARG A 108 -8.84 13.15 -3.98
CA ARG A 108 -7.52 12.62 -4.35
C ARG A 108 -6.91 11.87 -3.18
N VAL A 109 -6.61 10.59 -3.38
CA VAL A 109 -6.01 9.70 -2.38
C VAL A 109 -4.54 9.52 -2.70
N PRO A 110 -3.61 10.05 -1.88
CA PRO A 110 -2.17 9.83 -2.06
C PRO A 110 -1.72 8.50 -1.44
N PHE A 111 -0.73 7.88 -2.07
CA PHE A 111 -0.01 6.70 -1.59
C PHE A 111 1.48 7.02 -1.54
N ASN A 112 2.01 7.13 -0.32
CA ASN A 112 3.42 7.42 -0.10
C ASN A 112 4.12 6.15 0.38
N ALA A 113 4.98 5.58 -0.45
CA ALA A 113 5.78 4.44 -0.07
C ALA A 113 6.96 4.88 0.80
N SER A 114 7.46 3.97 1.64
CA SER A 114 8.77 4.15 2.24
C SER A 114 9.84 4.22 1.13
N PRO A 115 10.92 5.00 1.31
CA PRO A 115 12.01 5.04 0.35
C PRO A 115 12.51 3.65 -0.02
N PHE A 116 12.73 3.41 -1.31
CA PHE A 116 13.25 2.13 -1.77
C PHE A 116 14.69 1.95 -1.27
N ASN A 117 14.90 0.97 -0.39
CA ASN A 117 16.21 0.70 0.18
C ASN A 117 17.14 0.03 -0.87
N THR A 118 18.27 0.66 -1.20
CA THR A 118 19.30 0.11 -2.08
C THR A 118 20.51 -0.45 -1.32
N GLU A 119 20.57 -0.27 -0.01
CA GLU A 119 21.70 -0.69 0.82
C GLU A 119 21.78 -2.22 0.90
N GLU A 120 23.01 -2.74 0.88
CA GLU A 120 23.24 -4.16 1.10
C GLU A 120 22.87 -4.56 2.52
N PRO A 121 22.25 -5.73 2.70
CA PRO A 121 21.90 -6.22 4.03
C PRO A 121 23.15 -6.50 4.86
N THR A 122 23.08 -6.17 6.15
CA THR A 122 24.11 -6.57 7.10
C THR A 122 24.27 -8.10 7.09
N PRO A 123 25.51 -8.62 6.95
CA PRO A 123 25.76 -10.06 7.00
C PRO A 123 25.30 -10.68 8.31
N TRP A 124 24.89 -11.94 8.23
CA TRP A 124 24.52 -12.74 9.40
C TRP A 124 25.67 -12.82 10.41
N SER A 125 25.38 -12.50 11.67
CA SER A 125 26.34 -12.51 12.78
C SER A 125 26.04 -13.55 13.87
N GLY A 126 24.99 -14.36 13.70
CA GLY A 126 24.64 -15.41 14.65
C GLY A 126 25.41 -16.73 14.43
N PRO A 127 25.03 -17.80 15.14
CA PRO A 127 25.77 -19.06 15.10
C PRO A 127 25.82 -19.70 13.72
N THR A 128 26.93 -20.37 13.43
CA THR A 128 27.11 -21.18 12.23
C THR A 128 26.39 -22.52 12.39
N PRO A 129 25.49 -22.91 11.48
CA PRO A 129 24.79 -24.19 11.57
C PRO A 129 25.71 -25.41 11.44
N ASN A 130 25.45 -26.45 12.22
CA ASN A 130 26.10 -27.75 12.11
C ASN A 130 25.46 -28.61 10.98
N ALA A 131 26.02 -29.80 10.73
CA ALA A 131 25.54 -30.68 9.66
C ALA A 131 24.08 -31.14 9.83
N ALA A 132 23.64 -31.42 11.06
CA ALA A 132 22.27 -31.83 11.37
C ALA A 132 21.28 -30.69 11.09
N GLN A 133 21.62 -29.48 11.51
CA GLN A 133 20.85 -28.26 11.28
C GLN A 133 20.74 -27.93 9.80
N MET A 134 21.84 -28.06 9.06
CA MET A 134 21.84 -27.89 7.60
C MET A 134 20.92 -28.90 6.90
N GLU A 135 20.91 -30.15 7.36
CA GLU A 135 19.99 -31.17 6.83
C GLU A 135 18.53 -30.88 7.22
N GLY A 136 18.27 -30.41 8.44
CA GLY A 136 16.96 -29.94 8.88
C GLY A 136 16.44 -28.81 7.99
N GLY A 137 17.28 -27.81 7.71
CA GLY A 137 16.99 -26.72 6.79
C GLY A 137 16.67 -27.20 5.38
N ARG A 138 17.47 -28.12 4.81
CA ARG A 138 17.19 -28.73 3.50
C ARG A 138 15.84 -29.43 3.46
N ARG A 139 15.47 -30.18 4.50
CA ARG A 139 14.15 -30.83 4.59
C ARG A 139 13.01 -29.82 4.60
N PHE A 140 13.14 -28.74 5.37
CA PHE A 140 12.17 -27.65 5.37
C PHE A 140 12.01 -27.05 3.98
N ALA A 141 13.13 -26.77 3.32
CA ALA A 141 13.16 -26.13 2.02
C ALA A 141 12.54 -26.96 0.89
N ARG A 142 12.35 -28.28 1.04
CA ARG A 142 11.71 -29.12 -0.01
C ARG A 142 10.33 -28.61 -0.43
N ARG A 143 9.61 -27.95 0.48
CA ARG A 143 8.28 -27.35 0.27
C ARG A 143 8.31 -25.99 -0.44
N SER A 144 9.50 -25.46 -0.72
CA SER A 144 9.64 -24.19 -1.46
C SER A 144 9.07 -24.33 -2.86
N VAL A 145 8.59 -23.21 -3.38
CA VAL A 145 8.13 -23.05 -4.77
C VAL A 145 9.05 -22.07 -5.49
N GLU A 146 8.96 -22.02 -6.82
CA GLU A 146 9.77 -21.09 -7.61
C GLU A 146 9.55 -19.63 -7.18
N PRO A 147 10.58 -18.78 -7.20
CA PRO A 147 10.47 -17.37 -6.84
C PRO A 147 9.35 -16.65 -7.60
N ALA A 148 9.20 -16.89 -8.90
CA ALA A 148 8.11 -16.30 -9.70
C ALA A 148 6.72 -16.66 -9.17
N ILE A 149 6.50 -17.92 -8.79
CA ILE A 149 5.23 -18.39 -8.21
C ILE A 149 5.00 -17.75 -6.84
N ARG A 150 6.02 -17.76 -5.97
CA ARG A 150 5.96 -17.19 -4.62
C ARG A 150 5.66 -15.69 -4.66
N LEU A 151 6.41 -14.95 -5.48
CA LEU A 151 6.32 -13.49 -5.59
C LEU A 151 5.06 -13.05 -6.31
N ARG A 152 4.55 -13.81 -7.29
CA ARG A 152 3.22 -13.54 -7.89
C ARG A 152 2.13 -13.46 -6.83
N ARG A 153 2.09 -14.44 -5.92
CA ARG A 153 1.11 -14.47 -4.82
C ARG A 153 1.38 -13.36 -3.81
N TYR A 154 2.62 -13.23 -3.34
CA TYR A 154 2.99 -12.28 -2.28
C TYR A 154 2.79 -10.81 -2.71
N TRP A 155 3.17 -10.47 -3.94
CA TRP A 155 3.02 -9.12 -4.50
C TRP A 155 1.68 -8.87 -5.19
N ARG A 156 0.77 -9.87 -5.18
CA ARG A 156 -0.56 -9.80 -5.80
C ARG A 156 -0.50 -9.37 -7.28
N LEU A 157 0.46 -9.90 -8.04
CA LEU A 157 0.65 -9.52 -9.45
C LEU A 157 -0.57 -9.85 -10.33
N ASP A 158 -1.44 -10.76 -9.87
CA ASP A 158 -2.73 -11.06 -10.50
C ASP A 158 -3.68 -9.85 -10.58
N GLN A 159 -3.41 -8.77 -9.85
CA GLN A 159 -4.17 -7.51 -9.91
C GLN A 159 -3.67 -6.56 -11.00
N MET A 160 -2.53 -6.86 -11.62
CA MET A 160 -1.99 -6.06 -12.73
C MET A 160 -2.71 -6.39 -14.04
N PRO A 161 -2.71 -5.46 -15.01
CA PRO A 161 -3.11 -5.76 -16.38
C PRO A 161 -2.36 -6.98 -16.94
N PRO A 162 -2.99 -7.87 -17.72
CA PRO A 162 -2.39 -9.15 -18.14
C PRO A 162 -1.03 -9.04 -18.84
N GLU A 163 -0.82 -8.01 -19.66
CA GLU A 163 0.48 -7.76 -20.29
C GLU A 163 1.54 -7.34 -19.27
N MET A 164 1.23 -6.36 -18.43
CA MET A 164 2.12 -5.88 -17.37
C MET A 164 2.54 -7.00 -16.41
N ARG A 165 1.58 -7.84 -16.01
CA ARG A 165 1.85 -9.03 -15.20
C ARG A 165 2.83 -9.96 -15.90
N ARG A 166 2.57 -10.36 -17.16
CA ARG A 166 3.44 -11.28 -17.91
C ARG A 166 4.86 -10.75 -18.05
N THR A 167 5.02 -9.45 -18.36
CA THR A 167 6.35 -8.83 -18.45
C THR A 167 7.06 -8.84 -17.11
N THR A 168 6.36 -8.47 -16.03
CA THR A 168 6.92 -8.43 -14.67
C THR A 168 7.32 -9.83 -14.18
N GLU A 169 6.47 -10.83 -14.41
CA GLU A 169 6.77 -12.24 -14.09
C GLU A 169 7.98 -12.77 -14.86
N GLY A 170 8.14 -12.39 -16.12
CA GLY A 170 9.33 -12.72 -16.92
C GLY A 170 10.62 -12.18 -16.31
N TRP A 171 10.63 -10.91 -15.89
CA TRP A 171 11.78 -10.35 -15.18
C TRP A 171 12.03 -11.00 -13.82
N ILE A 172 10.97 -11.38 -13.09
CA ILE A 172 11.13 -12.08 -11.82
C ILE A 172 11.80 -13.45 -12.03
N ALA A 173 11.34 -14.21 -13.03
CA ALA A 173 11.92 -15.51 -13.37
C ALA A 173 13.40 -15.39 -13.77
N GLU A 174 13.77 -14.33 -14.48
CA GLU A 174 15.16 -14.03 -14.85
C GLU A 174 16.02 -13.63 -13.63
N LEU A 175 15.55 -12.70 -12.80
CA LEU A 175 16.38 -12.01 -11.81
C LEU A 175 16.49 -12.75 -10.47
N PHE A 176 15.47 -13.52 -10.07
CA PHE A 176 15.39 -14.08 -8.72
C PHE A 176 15.92 -15.51 -8.60
N GLY A 177 16.35 -16.09 -9.72
CA GLY A 177 16.90 -17.45 -9.80
C GLY A 177 15.82 -18.53 -9.83
N ASN A 178 16.27 -19.78 -9.74
CA ASN A 178 15.43 -20.97 -9.89
C ASN A 178 15.03 -21.59 -8.54
N LEU A 179 14.21 -22.64 -8.60
CA LEU A 179 13.77 -23.39 -7.42
C LEU A 179 14.92 -23.95 -6.57
N GLU A 180 16.01 -24.39 -7.20
CA GLU A 180 17.15 -24.95 -6.47
C GLU A 180 17.84 -23.88 -5.62
N THR A 181 18.10 -22.71 -6.20
CA THR A 181 18.70 -21.58 -5.49
C THR A 181 17.79 -21.10 -4.36
N GLU A 182 16.47 -21.03 -4.60
CA GLU A 182 15.49 -20.71 -3.54
C GLU A 182 15.53 -21.74 -2.41
N ARG A 183 15.62 -23.04 -2.72
CA ARG A 183 15.71 -24.10 -1.71
C ARG A 183 17.00 -24.00 -0.90
N GLN A 184 18.13 -23.71 -1.52
CA GLN A 184 19.40 -23.50 -0.82
C GLN A 184 19.31 -22.32 0.14
N ARG A 185 18.76 -21.18 -0.32
CA ARG A 185 18.55 -19.98 0.49
C ARG A 185 17.62 -20.25 1.68
N GLN A 186 16.41 -20.76 1.44
CA GLN A 186 15.44 -21.08 2.49
C GLN A 186 15.99 -22.13 3.48
N GLY A 187 16.76 -23.09 2.98
CA GLY A 187 17.40 -24.10 3.80
C GLY A 187 18.44 -23.50 4.75
N LEU A 188 19.28 -22.58 4.26
CA LEU A 188 20.25 -21.87 5.10
C LEU A 188 19.56 -21.02 6.17
N VAL A 189 18.50 -20.28 5.82
CA VAL A 189 17.74 -19.47 6.77
C VAL A 189 17.18 -20.33 7.90
N MET A 190 16.54 -21.45 7.56
CA MET A 190 16.01 -22.36 8.57
C MET A 190 17.13 -22.99 9.42
N ALA A 191 18.25 -23.39 8.81
CA ALA A 191 19.39 -23.95 9.53
C ALA A 191 19.98 -22.96 10.54
N ARG A 192 20.06 -21.67 10.19
CA ARG A 192 20.47 -20.59 11.11
C ARG A 192 19.52 -20.43 12.30
N VAL A 193 18.21 -20.52 12.07
CA VAL A 193 17.23 -20.48 13.19
C VAL A 193 17.33 -21.73 14.06
N LEU A 194 17.55 -22.91 13.49
CA LEU A 194 17.80 -24.13 14.28
C LEU A 194 19.07 -23.97 15.14
N ALA A 195 20.14 -23.39 14.59
CA ALA A 195 21.36 -23.09 15.31
C ALA A 195 21.15 -22.08 16.45
N LEU A 196 20.43 -20.98 16.19
CA LEU A 196 20.05 -20.01 17.22
C LEU A 196 19.30 -20.64 18.39
N ARG A 197 18.47 -21.64 18.11
CA ARG A 197 17.60 -22.29 19.09
C ARG A 197 18.20 -23.56 19.70
N GLY A 198 19.43 -23.94 19.31
CA GLY A 198 20.08 -25.16 19.79
C GLY A 198 19.35 -26.45 19.40
N LEU A 199 18.62 -26.44 18.28
CA LEU A 199 17.85 -27.59 17.78
C LEU A 199 18.61 -28.27 16.63
N ASP A 200 18.62 -29.60 16.60
CA ASP A 200 19.21 -30.35 15.46
C ASP A 200 18.24 -30.51 14.29
N ALA A 201 16.93 -30.40 14.54
CA ALA A 201 15.89 -30.57 13.53
C ALA A 201 14.64 -29.75 13.84
N LEU A 202 13.80 -29.56 12.82
CA LEU A 202 12.51 -28.90 13.02
C LEU A 202 11.62 -29.73 13.96
N PRO A 203 10.92 -29.06 14.90
CA PRO A 203 9.86 -29.69 15.66
C PRO A 203 8.80 -30.33 14.74
N PRO A 204 8.24 -31.49 15.10
CA PRO A 204 7.26 -32.20 14.27
C PRO A 204 5.92 -31.46 14.14
N LYS A 205 5.61 -30.62 15.13
CA LYS A 205 4.47 -29.71 15.14
C LYS A 205 4.99 -28.28 15.13
N GLN A 206 4.25 -27.39 14.47
CA GLN A 206 4.55 -25.96 14.54
C GLN A 206 4.52 -25.51 16.01
N PRO A 207 5.60 -24.88 16.51
CA PRO A 207 5.65 -24.33 17.86
C PRO A 207 4.59 -23.27 18.11
N ASP A 208 4.14 -23.15 19.36
CA ASP A 208 3.13 -22.17 19.77
C ASP A 208 3.62 -20.73 19.57
N ASP A 209 4.92 -20.48 19.72
CA ASP A 209 5.58 -19.18 19.56
C ASP A 209 6.02 -18.87 18.12
N TRP A 210 5.39 -19.51 17.13
CA TRP A 210 5.84 -19.39 15.73
C TRP A 210 5.76 -17.95 15.21
N SER A 211 4.68 -17.24 15.56
CA SER A 211 4.45 -15.88 15.08
C SER A 211 5.30 -14.87 15.86
N GLU A 212 5.41 -15.04 17.18
CA GLU A 212 6.11 -14.10 18.06
C GLU A 212 7.63 -14.27 18.06
N ALA A 213 8.14 -15.50 17.88
CA ALA A 213 9.58 -15.79 17.99
C ALA A 213 10.18 -16.33 16.69
N TRP A 214 9.63 -17.40 16.11
CA TRP A 214 10.24 -18.02 14.93
C TRP A 214 10.21 -17.12 13.71
N THR A 215 9.08 -16.46 13.45
CA THR A 215 8.91 -15.60 12.27
C THR A 215 9.89 -14.42 12.26
N PRO A 216 10.05 -13.66 13.37
CA PRO A 216 11.11 -12.64 13.45
C PRO A 216 12.52 -13.20 13.28
N GLN A 217 12.82 -14.36 13.86
CA GLN A 217 14.13 -15.00 13.73
C GLN A 217 14.43 -15.46 12.29
N LEU A 218 13.44 -16.02 11.59
CA LEU A 218 13.57 -16.40 10.18
C LEU A 218 13.84 -15.17 9.30
N ARG A 219 13.16 -14.05 9.58
CA ARG A 219 13.39 -12.78 8.88
C ARG A 219 14.82 -12.28 9.10
N GLU A 220 15.30 -12.30 10.34
CA GLU A 220 16.67 -11.86 10.66
C GLU A 220 17.73 -12.80 10.06
N ALA A 221 17.56 -14.11 10.22
CA ALA A 221 18.46 -15.13 9.68
C ALA A 221 18.52 -15.15 8.14
N GLY A 222 17.53 -14.56 7.46
CA GLY A 222 17.47 -14.44 6.00
C GLY A 222 17.87 -13.08 5.45
N ARG A 223 18.24 -12.11 6.29
CA ARG A 223 18.46 -10.72 5.87
C ARG A 223 19.51 -10.60 4.76
N ASP A 224 20.62 -11.31 4.89
CA ASP A 224 21.76 -11.34 3.95
C ASP A 224 21.67 -12.42 2.86
N VAL A 225 20.74 -13.36 3.00
CA VAL A 225 20.60 -14.51 2.09
C VAL A 225 19.96 -14.12 0.75
N PHE A 226 19.12 -13.09 0.77
CA PHE A 226 18.42 -12.59 -0.40
C PHE A 226 19.06 -11.27 -0.85
N PRO A 227 19.89 -11.27 -1.91
CA PRO A 227 20.58 -10.05 -2.35
C PRO A 227 19.58 -8.99 -2.81
N ARG A 228 19.95 -7.71 -2.69
CA ARG A 228 19.12 -6.58 -3.16
C ARG A 228 19.17 -6.39 -4.66
N THR A 229 20.22 -6.87 -5.33
CA THR A 229 20.45 -6.65 -6.77
C THR A 229 19.24 -7.03 -7.65
N PRO A 230 18.58 -8.20 -7.48
CA PRO A 230 17.37 -8.53 -8.23
C PRO A 230 16.23 -7.53 -8.03
N MET A 231 16.04 -7.01 -6.82
CA MET A 231 15.00 -6.02 -6.50
C MET A 231 15.32 -4.66 -7.13
N ILE A 232 16.58 -4.23 -7.05
CA ILE A 232 17.07 -2.98 -7.64
C ILE A 232 16.85 -3.01 -9.16
N GLU A 233 17.26 -4.10 -9.81
CA GLU A 233 17.13 -4.25 -11.26
C GLU A 233 15.66 -4.40 -11.69
N LEU A 234 14.84 -5.13 -10.93
CA LEU A 234 13.40 -5.23 -11.18
C LEU A 234 12.74 -3.85 -11.12
N ARG A 235 13.02 -3.06 -10.08
CA ARG A 235 12.50 -1.68 -9.96
C ARG A 235 12.97 -0.84 -11.15
N ARG A 236 14.25 -0.89 -11.50
CA ARG A 236 14.83 -0.12 -12.62
C ARG A 236 14.10 -0.43 -13.94
N ARG A 237 13.95 -1.72 -14.29
CA ARG A 237 13.26 -2.14 -15.52
C ARG A 237 11.78 -1.76 -15.50
N TYR A 238 11.11 -1.98 -14.37
CA TYR A 238 9.70 -1.67 -14.22
C TYR A 238 9.44 -0.18 -14.40
N CYS A 239 10.17 0.67 -13.68
CA CYS A 239 9.98 2.13 -13.76
C CYS A 239 10.40 2.72 -15.10
N ALA A 240 11.42 2.15 -15.76
CA ALA A 240 11.79 2.55 -17.12
C ALA A 240 10.69 2.24 -18.15
N ARG A 241 9.93 1.15 -17.95
CA ARG A 241 8.85 0.75 -18.88
C ARG A 241 7.52 1.44 -18.59
N TYR A 242 7.16 1.60 -17.32
CA TYR A 242 5.80 1.99 -16.92
C TYR A 242 5.69 3.37 -16.25
N ASP A 243 6.80 4.10 -16.13
CA ASP A 243 6.87 5.40 -15.45
C ASP A 243 6.30 5.35 -14.02
N CYS A 244 7.19 5.17 -13.03
CA CYS A 244 6.81 5.16 -11.62
C CYS A 244 6.47 6.55 -11.06
N GLY A 245 6.50 7.60 -11.89
CA GLY A 245 6.38 8.98 -11.45
C GLY A 245 7.66 9.50 -10.77
N PRO A 246 7.64 10.77 -10.31
CA PRO A 246 8.77 11.34 -9.58
C PRO A 246 9.01 10.54 -8.30
N ALA A 247 10.30 10.33 -7.97
CA ALA A 247 10.66 9.91 -6.62
C ALA A 247 10.06 10.92 -5.63
N ALA A 248 9.60 10.45 -4.46
CA ALA A 248 9.07 11.36 -3.44
C ALA A 248 10.10 12.48 -3.23
N LEU A 249 9.68 13.73 -3.46
CA LEU A 249 10.36 14.86 -2.87
C LEU A 249 10.34 14.56 -1.37
N SER A 250 11.51 14.40 -0.77
CA SER A 250 11.64 14.49 0.67
C SER A 250 10.87 15.74 1.08
N ALA A 251 9.91 15.59 2.00
CA ALA A 251 9.24 16.73 2.58
C ALA A 251 10.31 17.53 3.32
N ASP A 252 10.92 18.49 2.62
CA ASP A 252 11.77 19.48 3.24
C ASP A 252 10.92 20.18 4.29
N THR A 253 11.45 20.14 5.50
CA THR A 253 10.87 20.75 6.68
C THR A 253 10.97 22.26 6.50
N THR A 254 9.85 22.90 6.19
CA THR A 254 9.69 24.34 6.41
C THR A 254 8.51 24.54 7.34
N SER A 255 8.85 24.73 8.62
CA SER A 255 8.07 25.56 9.54
C SER A 255 8.22 27.04 9.17
#